data_AF-A0A0J6H359-F1
#
_entry.id   AF-A0A0J6H359-F1
#
_cell.length_a   1.000
_cell.length_b   1.000
_cell.length_c   1.000
_cell.angle_alpha   90.00
_cell.angle_beta   90.00
_cell.angle_gamma   90.00
#
_symmetry.space_group_name_H-M   'P 1'
#
loop_
_entity.id
_entity.type
_entity.pdbx_description
1 polymer ?
#
loop_
_entity_poly.entity_id
_entity_poly.type
_entity_poly.pdbx_seq_one_letter_code
_entity_poly.pdbx_strand_id
1 'polypeptide(L)'
;MFKDWEPEELSEAEHLLMVWLCNGKSMNTNSEIFHDLLQRYNLDEFKFLAGLKAKKLVYKDRENKLRLLTDECVVGIKEGKLYAGENRDGRMERWLLK
;
A
#
# COMPACT_ATOMS: atom_id res chain seq x y z
N MET A 1 -7.48 -10.18 -24.25
CA MET A 1 -6.83 -8.85 -24.19
C MET A 1 -5.93 -8.86 -22.97
N PHE A 2 -4.61 -8.77 -23.16
CA PHE A 2 -3.68 -8.61 -22.03
C PHE A 2 -3.78 -7.16 -21.59
N LYS A 3 -4.18 -6.91 -20.33
CA LYS A 3 -4.11 -5.58 -19.75
C LYS A 3 -2.65 -5.33 -19.39
N ASP A 4 -2.09 -4.24 -19.86
CA ASP A 4 -0.77 -3.82 -19.43
C ASP A 4 -0.78 -3.61 -17.91
N TRP A 5 0.33 -3.97 -17.28
CA TRP A 5 0.49 -3.78 -15.85
C TRP A 5 0.56 -2.28 -15.52
N GLU A 6 -0.14 -1.88 -14.46
CA GLU A 6 -0.14 -0.53 -13.90
C GLU A 6 -0.06 -0.62 -12.37
N PRO A 7 0.58 0.35 -11.69
CA PRO A 7 0.55 0.43 -10.24
C PRO A 7 -0.81 0.91 -9.74
N GLU A 8 -1.04 0.69 -8.45
CA GLU A 8 -2.28 1.09 -7.79
C GLU A 8 -2.14 2.51 -7.22
N GLU A 9 -3.12 3.37 -7.52
CA GLU A 9 -3.21 4.72 -6.95
C GLU A 9 -3.58 4.63 -5.46
N LEU A 10 -2.93 5.45 -4.65
CA LEU A 10 -3.07 5.49 -3.20
C LEU A 10 -3.63 6.84 -2.75
N SER A 11 -4.46 6.79 -1.71
CA SER A 11 -4.68 7.94 -0.84
C SER A 11 -3.44 8.21 0.02
N GLU A 12 -3.37 9.37 0.65
CA GLU A 12 -2.26 9.71 1.56
C GLU A 12 -2.10 8.72 2.71
N ALA A 13 -3.20 8.29 3.33
CA ALA A 13 -3.17 7.33 4.43
C ALA A 13 -2.64 5.96 3.98
N GLU A 14 -3.07 5.49 2.81
CA GLU A 14 -2.55 4.27 2.22
C GLU A 14 -1.06 4.42 1.87
N HIS A 15 -0.66 5.57 1.32
CA HIS A 15 0.75 5.83 0.99
C HIS A 15 1.64 5.80 2.23
N LEU A 16 1.24 6.44 3.33
CA LEU A 16 2.00 6.40 4.59
C LEU A 16 2.14 4.97 5.13
N LEU A 17 1.06 4.19 5.10
CA LEU A 17 1.10 2.78 5.48
C LEU A 17 2.03 1.98 4.57
N MET A 18 1.93 2.17 3.24
CA MET A 18 2.75 1.45 2.28
C MET A 18 4.23 1.81 2.41
N VAL A 19 4.59 3.08 2.61
CA VAL A 19 5.97 3.50 2.92
C VAL A 19 6.49 2.73 4.12
N TRP A 20 5.69 2.59 5.18
CA TRP A 20 6.08 1.85 6.38
C TRP A 20 6.37 0.37 6.06
N LEU A 21 5.46 -0.30 5.36
CA LEU A 21 5.57 -1.71 5.02
C LEU A 21 6.70 -2.00 4.01
N CYS A 22 6.86 -1.17 2.98
CA CYS A 22 7.94 -1.29 1.99
C CYS A 22 9.34 -1.14 2.61
N ASN A 23 9.46 -0.42 3.73
CA ASN A 23 10.69 -0.32 4.51
C ASN A 23 10.93 -1.52 5.45
N GLY A 24 10.20 -2.63 5.25
CA GLY A 24 10.35 -3.88 6.00
C GLY A 24 9.79 -3.83 7.43
N LYS A 25 9.06 -2.77 7.78
CA LYS A 25 8.42 -2.63 9.09
C LYS A 25 7.08 -3.38 9.10
N SER A 26 6.65 -3.85 10.27
CA SER A 26 5.32 -4.43 10.45
C SER A 26 4.32 -3.41 10.97
N MET A 27 3.05 -3.53 10.57
CA MET A 27 1.93 -2.80 11.15
C MET A 27 0.91 -3.78 11.72
N ASN A 28 0.55 -3.66 13.00
CA ASN A 28 -0.55 -4.45 13.59
C ASN A 28 -1.83 -3.60 13.63
N THR A 29 -2.95 -4.13 13.18
CA THR A 29 -4.21 -3.36 13.13
C THR A 29 -4.81 -3.08 14.50
N ASN A 30 -4.32 -3.72 15.56
CA ASN A 30 -4.75 -3.46 16.94
C ASN A 30 -3.78 -2.51 17.68
N SER A 31 -2.78 -1.98 16.99
CA SER A 31 -1.80 -1.06 17.59
C SER A 31 -2.32 0.37 17.62
N GLU A 32 -1.90 1.14 18.62
CA GLU A 32 -2.23 2.57 18.74
C GLU A 32 -1.82 3.34 17.48
N ILE A 33 -0.64 3.07 16.92
CA ILE A 33 -0.15 3.72 15.69
C ILE A 33 -1.10 3.52 14.51
N PHE A 34 -1.69 2.32 14.38
CA PHE A 34 -2.66 2.06 13.31
C PHE A 34 -3.97 2.81 13.55
N HIS A 35 -4.47 2.81 14.78
CA HIS A 35 -5.68 3.54 15.14
C HIS A 35 -5.50 5.06 15.00
N ASP A 36 -4.33 5.60 15.36
CA ASP A 36 -3.96 7.01 15.16
C ASP A 36 -3.97 7.39 13.69
N LEU A 37 -3.45 6.52 12.81
CA LEU A 37 -3.50 6.72 11.36
C LEU A 37 -4.95 6.83 10.87
N LEU A 38 -5.81 5.90 11.28
CA LEU A 38 -7.22 5.92 10.91
C LEU A 38 -7.93 7.16 11.43
N GLN A 39 -7.71 7.53 12.69
CA GLN A 39 -8.31 8.71 13.31
C GLN A 39 -7.86 10.01 12.63
N ARG A 40 -6.55 10.15 12.35
CA ARG A 40 -5.99 11.34 11.69
C ARG A 40 -6.63 11.62 10.33
N TYR A 41 -6.98 10.56 9.60
CA TYR A 41 -7.59 10.65 8.28
C TYR A 41 -9.11 10.41 8.30
N ASN A 42 -9.72 10.30 9.48
CA ASN A 42 -11.14 10.01 9.69
C ASN A 42 -11.64 8.79 8.87
N LEU A 43 -10.91 7.68 8.96
CA LEU A 43 -11.13 6.46 8.19
C LEU A 43 -11.83 5.39 9.00
N ASP A 44 -12.72 4.66 8.34
CA ASP A 44 -13.27 3.41 8.84
C ASP A 44 -12.29 2.26 8.56
N GLU A 45 -11.92 1.50 9.60
CA GLU A 45 -10.95 0.40 9.49
C GLU A 45 -11.38 -0.62 8.43
N PHE A 46 -12.64 -1.04 8.45
CA PHE A 46 -13.14 -2.09 7.57
C PHE A 46 -13.05 -1.67 6.11
N LYS A 47 -13.51 -0.46 5.78
CA LYS A 47 -13.41 0.09 4.42
C LYS A 47 -11.97 0.30 3.98
N PHE A 48 -11.11 0.80 4.87
CA PHE A 48 -9.71 1.04 4.57
C PHE A 48 -8.97 -0.27 4.23
N LEU A 49 -9.13 -1.29 5.07
CA LEU A 49 -8.54 -2.61 4.82
C LEU A 49 -9.13 -3.29 3.58
N ALA A 50 -10.43 -3.11 3.32
CA ALA A 50 -11.07 -3.63 2.10
C ALA A 50 -10.51 -2.99 0.83
N GLY A 51 -10.26 -1.68 0.83
CA GLY A 51 -9.65 -0.96 -0.30
C GLY A 51 -8.24 -1.45 -0.60
N LEU A 52 -7.41 -1.53 0.45
CA LEU A 52 -6.05 -2.07 0.38
C LEU A 52 -5.99 -3.52 -0.14
N LYS A 53 -6.92 -4.36 0.31
CA LYS A 53 -7.07 -5.74 -0.19
C LYS A 53 -7.51 -5.79 -1.66
N ALA A 54 -8.43 -4.92 -2.07
CA ALA A 54 -8.90 -4.86 -3.45
C ALA A 54 -7.78 -4.47 -4.43
N LYS A 55 -6.87 -3.59 -4.00
CA LYS A 55 -5.64 -3.22 -4.70
C LYS A 55 -4.57 -4.33 -4.72
N LYS A 56 -4.79 -5.44 -3.99
CA LYS A 56 -3.86 -6.58 -3.89
C LYS A 56 -2.45 -6.17 -3.43
N LEU A 57 -2.33 -5.12 -2.64
CA LEU A 57 -1.05 -4.66 -2.10
C LEU A 57 -0.71 -5.33 -0.78
N VAL A 58 -1.72 -5.55 0.07
CA VAL A 58 -1.53 -6.08 1.42
C VAL A 58 -2.61 -7.09 1.79
N TYR A 59 -2.26 -7.94 2.76
CA TYR A 59 -3.20 -8.80 3.47
C TYR A 59 -2.98 -8.69 4.98
N LYS A 60 -4.04 -8.98 5.74
CA LYS A 60 -3.99 -9.11 7.20
C LYS A 60 -3.78 -10.57 7.56
N ASP A 61 -2.71 -10.88 8.30
CA ASP A 61 -2.44 -12.23 8.77
C ASP A 61 -3.27 -12.60 10.02
N ARG A 62 -3.08 -13.84 10.51
CA ARG A 62 -3.82 -14.37 11.67
C ARG A 62 -3.50 -13.65 12.98
N GLU A 63 -2.40 -12.91 13.05
CA GLU A 63 -1.95 -12.15 14.23
C GLU A 63 -2.32 -10.66 14.12
N ASN A 64 -3.19 -10.29 13.17
CA ASN A 64 -3.57 -8.92 12.86
C ASN A 64 -2.43 -8.06 12.28
N LYS A 65 -1.35 -8.66 11.77
CA LYS A 65 -0.28 -7.91 11.11
C LYS A 65 -0.61 -7.74 9.63
N LEU A 66 -0.44 -6.52 9.13
CA LEU A 66 -0.48 -6.21 7.71
C LEU A 66 0.86 -6.60 7.08
N ARG A 67 0.78 -7.32 5.97
CA ARG A 67 1.92 -7.80 5.19
C ARG A 67 1.71 -7.50 3.72
N LEU A 68 2.80 -7.23 3.02
CA LEU A 68 2.79 -7.06 1.57
C LEU A 68 2.43 -8.38 0.88
N LEU A 69 1.65 -8.29 -0.19
CA LEU A 69 1.37 -9.41 -1.11
C LEU A 69 2.42 -9.54 -2.22
N THR A 70 3.17 -8.47 -2.44
CA THR A 70 4.26 -8.35 -3.42
C THR A 70 5.60 -8.61 -2.76
N ASP A 71 6.57 -9.05 -3.56
CA ASP A 71 7.89 -9.42 -3.06
C ASP A 71 8.81 -8.19 -2.97
N GLU A 72 8.75 -7.29 -3.94
CA GLU A 72 9.52 -6.04 -3.96
C GLU A 72 8.59 -4.86 -4.24
N CYS A 73 7.76 -4.52 -3.25
CA CYS A 73 6.85 -3.37 -3.36
C CYS A 73 7.60 -2.04 -3.25
N VAL A 74 7.35 -1.12 -4.18
CA VAL A 74 7.85 0.25 -4.14
C VAL A 74 6.69 1.24 -4.19
N VAL A 75 6.84 2.34 -3.48
CA VAL A 75 5.96 3.51 -3.54
C VAL A 75 6.59 4.61 -4.38
N GLY A 76 5.78 5.38 -5.09
CA GLY A 76 6.26 6.48 -5.92
C GLY A 76 5.22 7.59 -6.07
N ILE A 77 5.68 8.74 -6.56
CA ILE A 77 4.84 9.91 -6.84
C ILE A 77 4.97 10.22 -8.33
N LYS A 78 3.84 10.37 -9.02
CA LYS A 78 3.78 10.75 -10.43
C LYS A 78 2.63 11.71 -10.66
N GLU A 79 2.90 12.84 -11.31
CA GLU A 79 1.88 13.86 -11.63
C GLU A 79 1.05 14.31 -10.41
N GLY A 80 1.69 14.41 -9.24
CA GLY A 80 1.04 14.81 -7.99
C GLY A 80 0.20 13.71 -7.32
N LYS A 81 0.16 12.51 -7.89
CA LYS A 81 -0.54 11.33 -7.34
C LYS A 81 0.42 10.32 -6.74
N LEU A 82 -0.08 9.55 -5.78
CA LEU A 82 0.68 8.55 -5.02
C LEU A 82 0.38 7.15 -5.55
N TYR A 83 1.41 6.32 -5.70
CA TYR A 83 1.27 4.99 -6.27
C TYR A 83 2.08 3.95 -5.49
N ALA A 84 1.63 2.70 -5.53
CA ALA A 84 2.43 1.54 -5.15
C ALA A 84 2.31 0.41 -6.17
N GLY A 85 3.39 -0.34 -6.33
CA GLY A 85 3.42 -1.48 -7.22
C GLY A 85 4.56 -2.45 -6.91
N GLU A 86 4.46 -3.66 -7.46
CA GLU A 86 5.58 -4.60 -7.55
C GLU A 86 6.70 -4.01 -8.41
N ASN A 87 7.95 -4.24 -8.02
CA ASN A 87 9.12 -3.73 -8.70
C ASN A 87 10.25 -4.76 -8.85
N ARG A 88 10.01 -6.05 -8.60
CA ARG A 88 11.01 -7.13 -8.78
C ARG A 88 11.76 -7.08 -10.11
N ASP A 89 11.12 -6.65 -11.19
CA ASP A 89 11.71 -6.54 -12.53
C ASP A 89 11.94 -5.09 -12.97
N GLY A 90 11.88 -4.11 -12.06
CA GLY A 90 12.02 -2.68 -12.33
C GLY A 90 10.80 -2.04 -13.01
N ARG A 91 9.65 -2.72 -13.07
CA ARG A 91 8.44 -2.21 -13.76
C ARG A 91 7.90 -0.91 -13.15
N MET A 92 7.95 -0.76 -11.83
CA MET A 92 7.45 0.43 -11.14
C MET A 92 8.34 1.63 -11.49
N GLU A 93 9.65 1.47 -11.40
CA GLU A 93 10.62 2.52 -11.76
C GLU A 93 10.47 2.96 -13.22
N ARG A 94 10.38 2.00 -14.15
CA ARG A 94 10.14 2.32 -15.56
C ARG A 94 8.80 3.02 -15.79
N TRP A 95 7.77 2.69 -15.03
CA TRP A 95 6.46 3.36 -15.14
C TRP A 95 6.52 4.79 -14.59
N LEU A 96 7.25 5.02 -13.50
CA LEU A 96 7.43 6.35 -12.90
C LEU A 96 8.23 7.31 -13.78
N LEU A 97 9.22 6.80 -14.53
CA LEU A 97 10.11 7.61 -15.39
C LEU A 97 9.52 7.97 -16.76
N LYS A 98 8.44 7.29 -17.18
CA LYS A 98 7.72 7.60 -18.42
C LYS A 98 6.87 8.85 -18.25
#